data_AF-A0A376Y354-F1
#
_entry.id   AF-A0A376Y354-F1
#
_cell.length_a   1.000
_cell.length_b   1.000
_cell.length_c   1.000
_cell.angle_alpha   90.00
_cell.angle_beta   90.00
_cell.angle_gamma   90.00
#
_symmetry.space_group_name_H-M   'P 1'
#
loop_
_entity.id
_entity.type
_entity.pdbx_description
1 polymer ?
#
loop_
_entity_poly.entity_id
_entity_poly.type
_entity_poly.pdbx_seq_one_letter_code
_entity_poly.pdbx_strand_id
1 'polypeptide(L)' 'MLRDSLQRWVASQITGEVTLELRRGNDYSILNTVSENLTYKPERLTMEKGDSVFSPDDRIGQLTMRKPGYH' A
#
# COMPACT_ATOMS: atom_id res chain seq x y z
N MET A 1 -2.26 -27.57 0.22
CA MET A 1 -2.90 -26.46 0.96
C MET A 1 -2.28 -25.10 0.61
N LEU A 2 -0.96 -24.88 0.80
CA LEU A 2 -0.32 -23.57 0.52
C LEU A 2 -0.43 -23.09 -0.94
N ARG A 3 -0.28 -23.98 -1.93
CA ARG A 3 -0.40 -23.64 -3.35
C ARG A 3 -1.81 -23.12 -3.69
N ASP A 4 -2.83 -23.80 -3.19
CA ASP A 4 -4.24 -23.45 -3.45
C ASP A 4 -4.61 -22.10 -2.79
N SER A 5 -4.13 -21.83 -1.57
CA SER A 5 -4.34 -20.54 -0.92
C SER A 5 -3.65 -19.38 -1.65
N LEU A 6 -2.41 -19.58 -2.15
CA LEU A 6 -1.70 -18.55 -2.93
C LEU A 6 -2.40 -18.27 -4.26
N GLN A 7 -2.85 -19.30 -4.98
CA GLN A 7 -3.54 -19.12 -6.25
C GLN A 7 -4.88 -18.41 -6.08
N ARG A 8 -5.67 -18.78 -5.08
CA ARG A 8 -7.02 -18.23 -4.89
C ARG A 8 -7.03 -16.83 -4.28
N TRP A 9 -6.15 -16.54 -3.33
CA TRP A 9 -6.22 -15.30 -2.55
C TRP A 9 -5.17 -14.27 -2.93
N VAL A 10 -4.00 -14.71 -3.42
CA VAL A 10 -2.94 -13.79 -3.82
C VAL A 10 -3.01 -13.56 -5.32
N ALA A 11 -2.81 -14.61 -6.13
CA ALA A 11 -2.70 -14.47 -7.58
C ALA A 11 -3.98 -13.89 -8.22
N SER A 12 -5.16 -14.19 -7.68
CA SER A 12 -6.43 -13.65 -8.18
C SER A 12 -6.54 -12.13 -8.12
N GLN A 13 -5.80 -11.46 -7.24
CA GLN A 13 -5.78 -10.00 -7.12
C GLN A 13 -4.70 -9.35 -7.99
N ILE A 14 -3.74 -10.13 -8.51
CA ILE A 14 -2.62 -9.62 -9.31
C ILE A 14 -3.08 -9.49 -10.76
N THR A 15 -3.63 -8.32 -11.09
CA THR A 15 -4.01 -7.95 -12.46
C THR A 15 -3.58 -6.52 -12.70
N GLY A 16 -2.76 -6.29 -13.73
CA GLY A 16 -2.19 -5.00 -14.06
C GLY A 16 -0.88 -5.13 -14.83
N GLU A 17 -0.19 -4.00 -15.00
CA GLU A 17 1.01 -3.89 -15.82
C GLU A 17 2.14 -3.21 -15.05
N VAL A 18 3.37 -3.66 -15.31
CA VAL A 18 4.60 -3.05 -14.81
C VAL A 18 5.48 -2.73 -16.00
N THR A 19 5.89 -1.47 -16.13
CA THR A 19 6.83 -1.02 -17.16
C THR A 19 8.24 -1.06 -16.60
N LEU A 20 9.16 -1.74 -17.29
CA LEU A 20 10.54 -1.91 -16.87
C LEU A 20 11.51 -1.33 -17.91
N GLU A 21 12.56 -0.67 -17.43
CA GLU A 21 13.76 -0.41 -18.21
C GLU A 21 14.80 -1.49 -17.88
N LEU A 22 15.30 -2.19 -18.91
CA LEU A 22 16.30 -3.25 -18.75
C LEU A 22 17.67 -2.76 -19.22
N ARG A 23 18.71 -3.06 -18.46
CA ARG A 23 20.11 -2.72 -18.77
C ARG A 23 20.94 -4.00 -18.87
N ARG A 24 21.99 -4.16 -18.06
CA ARG A 24 22.89 -5.33 -18.13
C ARG A 24 22.67 -6.30 -16.98
N GLY A 25 22.51 -7.58 -17.31
CA GLY A 25 22.29 -8.63 -16.30
C GLY A 25 21.01 -8.36 -15.51
N ASN A 26 21.15 -8.24 -14.19
CA ASN A 26 20.02 -7.97 -13.27
C ASN A 26 19.81 -6.47 -13.01
N ASP A 27 20.43 -5.60 -13.81
CA ASP A 27 20.24 -4.16 -13.72
C ASP A 27 18.96 -3.74 -14.46
N TYR A 28 17.95 -3.31 -13.71
CA TYR A 28 16.68 -2.82 -14.23
C TYR A 28 16.12 -1.70 -13.35
N SER A 29 15.20 -0.90 -13.91
CA SER A 29 14.42 0.08 -13.17
C SER A 29 12.93 -0.09 -13.46
N ILE A 30 12.09 0.02 -12.43
CA ILE A 30 10.64 0.09 -12.59
C ILE A 30 10.29 1.52 -12.98
N LEU A 31 9.71 1.69 -14.16
CA LEU A 31 9.30 3.00 -14.67
C LEU A 31 7.87 3.35 -14.26
N ASN A 32 6.98 2.35 -14.27
CA ASN A 32 5.57 2.56 -13.94
C ASN A 32 4.91 1.26 -13.46
N THR A 33 3.87 1.38 -12.65
CA THR A 33 3.03 0.28 -12.17
C THR A 33 1.58 0.72 -12.19
N VAL A 34 0.72 0.00 -12.92
CA VAL A 34 -0.69 0.33 -13.09
C VAL A 34 -1.55 -0.90 -12.80
N SER A 35 -2.54 -0.75 -11.92
CA SER A 35 -3.55 -1.77 -11.65
C SER A 35 -4.78 -1.13 -11.02
N GLU A 36 -5.97 -1.59 -11.39
CA GLU A 36 -7.22 -1.18 -10.75
C GLU A 36 -7.33 -1.68 -9.30
N ASN A 37 -6.59 -2.74 -8.96
CA ASN A 37 -6.57 -3.38 -7.65
C ASN A 37 -5.53 -2.76 -6.69
N LEU A 38 -4.85 -1.68 -7.08
CA LEU A 38 -3.89 -1.02 -6.19
C LEU A 38 -4.59 -0.50 -4.93
N THR A 39 -4.08 -0.93 -3.78
CA THR A 39 -4.41 -0.33 -2.49
C THR A 39 -3.61 0.95 -2.24
N TYR A 40 -2.51 1.15 -2.97
CA TYR A 40 -1.80 2.43 -3.02
C TYR A 40 -2.67 3.46 -3.75
N LYS A 41 -3.15 4.44 -2.98
CA LYS A 41 -4.04 5.52 -3.42
C LYS A 41 -3.62 6.81 -2.72
N PRO A 42 -2.66 7.57 -3.27
CA PRO A 42 -2.09 8.75 -2.60
C PRO A 42 -3.16 9.80 -2.26
N GLU A 43 -4.22 9.90 -3.07
CA GLU A 43 -5.37 10.77 -2.85
C GLU A 43 -6.09 10.49 -1.52
N ARG A 44 -6.04 9.26 -1.00
CA ARG A 44 -6.63 8.91 0.31
C ARG A 44 -5.79 9.35 1.50
N LEU A 45 -4.54 9.73 1.25
CA LEU A 45 -3.59 10.18 2.27
C LEU A 45 -3.35 11.69 2.19
N THR A 46 -4.09 12.41 1.34
CA THR A 46 -3.96 13.85 1.21
C THR A 46 -4.34 14.56 2.50
N MET A 47 -3.59 15.63 2.79
CA MET A 47 -3.84 16.55 3.91
C MET A 47 -4.39 17.89 3.43
N GLU A 48 -4.67 18.02 2.13
CA GLU A 48 -5.33 19.20 1.59
C GLU A 48 -6.75 19.31 2.17
N LYS A 49 -7.18 20.55 2.45
CA LYS A 49 -8.41 20.84 3.21
C LYS A 49 -9.64 20.14 2.60
N GLY A 50 -10.32 19.31 3.40
CA GLY A 50 -11.69 18.84 3.14
C GLY A 50 -11.87 17.32 3.13
N ASP A 51 -10.88 16.56 2.66
CA ASP A 51 -11.05 15.14 2.33
C ASP A 51 -10.09 14.20 3.10
N SER A 52 -9.51 14.65 4.21
CA SER A 52 -8.65 13.79 5.02
C SER A 52 -9.46 12.73 5.77
N VAL A 53 -9.06 11.47 5.64
CA VAL A 53 -9.68 10.31 6.31
C VAL A 53 -9.31 10.26 7.81
N PHE A 54 -8.33 11.05 8.25
CA PHE A 54 -7.86 11.11 9.63
C PHE A 54 -7.44 12.52 10.03
N SER A 55 -7.61 12.83 11.30
CA SER A 55 -7.18 14.08 11.92
C SER A 55 -5.86 13.91 12.67
N PRO A 56 -5.18 15.03 13.01
CA PRO A 56 -4.04 14.99 13.93
C PRO A 56 -4.37 14.32 15.28
N ASP A 57 -5.58 14.51 15.80
CA ASP A 57 -6.00 13.97 17.11
C ASP A 57 -6.11 12.44 17.10
N ASP A 58 -6.58 11.85 15.99
CA ASP A 58 -6.63 10.40 15.81
C ASP A 58 -5.23 9.77 15.95
N ARG A 59 -4.21 10.45 15.41
CA ARG A 59 -2.83 10.01 15.52
C ARG A 59 -2.31 10.10 16.96
N ILE A 60 -2.67 11.14 17.70
CA ILE A 60 -2.32 11.28 19.12
C ILE A 60 -2.99 10.20 19.97
N GLY A 61 -4.27 9.91 19.72
CA GLY A 61 -4.99 8.79 20.34
C GLY A 61 -4.29 7.46 20.10
N GLN A 62 -3.93 7.18 18.83
CA GLN A 62 -3.20 5.96 18.46
C GLN A 62 -1.85 5.81 19.17
N LEU A 63 -1.10 6.91 19.31
CA LEU A 63 0.20 6.91 20.00
C LEU A 63 0.04 6.70 21.51
N THR A 64 -1.03 7.24 22.10
CA THR A 64 -1.31 7.12 23.53
C THR A 64 -1.62 5.68 23.93
N MET A 65 -2.39 4.95 23.11
CA MET A 65 -2.71 3.52 23.32
C MET A 65 -1.47 2.61 23.36
N ARG A 66 -0.34 3.05 22.80
CA ARG A 66 0.91 2.28 22.77
C ARG A 66 1.83 2.60 23.96
N LYS A 67 1.49 3.58 24.80
CA LYS A 67 2.31 3.90 25.99
C LYS A 67 1.98 2.92 27.12
N PRO A 68 2.98 2.20 27.66
CA PRO A 68 2.77 1.42 28.88
C PRO A 68 2.53 2.38 30.05
N GLY A 69 1.41 2.23 30.76
CA GLY A 69 1.10 3.00 31.98
C GLY A 69 -0.18 3.84 31.97
N TYR A 70 -1.03 3.76 30.94
CA TYR A 70 -2.40 4.30 30.97
C TYR A 70 -3.42 3.19 31.25
N HIS A 71 -3.25 2.50 32.39
CA HIS A 71 -4.26 1.70 33.09
C HIS A 71 -4.17 2.06 34.57
#